data_AF-A0A7X5VT53-F1
#
_entry.id   AF-A0A7X5VT53-F1
#
_cell.length_a   1.000
_cell.length_b   1.000
_cell.length_c   1.000
_cell.angle_alpha   90.00
_cell.angle_beta   90.00
_cell.angle_gamma   90.00
#
_symmetry.space_group_name_H-M   'P 1'
#
loop_
_entity.id
_entity.type
_entity.pdbx_description
1 polymer ?
#
loop_
_entity_poly.entity_id
_entity_poly.type
_entity_poly.pdbx_seq_one_letter_code
_entity_poly.pdbx_strand_id
1 'polypeptide(L)' 'MPRLFAKAHEKGVGVVAMKTQMGARLNDLSAYEEQGAAFPEAALRWVFSDPNVDMAIVSMESIELADAYMRASGKSGL' A
#
# COMPACT_ATOMS: atom_id res chain seq x y z
N MET A 1 -1.99 -12.04 8.91
CA MET A 1 -3.14 -11.67 8.06
C MET A 1 -3.19 -12.33 6.68
N PRO A 2 -2.08 -12.75 6.00
CA PRO A 2 -2.16 -13.21 4.59
C PRO A 2 -3.18 -14.32 4.32
N ARG A 3 -3.34 -15.26 5.26
CA ARG A 3 -4.33 -16.34 5.17
C ARG A 3 -5.79 -15.86 5.13
N LEU A 4 -6.10 -14.70 5.70
CA LEU A 4 -7.45 -14.13 5.68
C LEU A 4 -7.75 -13.46 4.33
N PHE A 5 -6.78 -12.75 3.76
CA PHE A 5 -6.93 -12.06 2.48
C PHE A 5 -7.06 -13.06 1.33
N ALA A 6 -6.22 -14.09 1.30
CA ALA A 6 -6.36 -15.19 0.33
C ALA A 6 -7.75 -15.85 0.40
N LYS A 7 -8.26 -16.10 1.61
CA LYS A 7 -9.61 -16.66 1.82
C LYS A 7 -10.73 -15.70 1.37
N ALA A 8 -10.51 -14.39 1.44
CA ALA A 8 -11.47 -13.42 0.91
C ALA A 8 -11.54 -13.54 -0.62
N HIS A 9 -10.39 -13.63 -1.28
CA HIS A 9 -10.29 -13.85 -2.73
C HIS A 9 -10.92 -15.16 -3.19
N GLU A 10 -10.71 -16.27 -2.47
CA GLU A 10 -11.39 -17.55 -2.73
C GLU A 10 -12.92 -17.44 -2.72
N LYS A 11 -13.46 -16.44 -2.01
CA LYS A 11 -14.91 -16.17 -1.90
C LYS A 11 -15.39 -15.05 -2.82
N GLY A 12 -14.54 -14.51 -3.69
CA GLY A 12 -14.88 -13.37 -4.54
C GLY A 12 -15.09 -12.07 -3.77
N VAL A 13 -14.43 -11.90 -2.62
CA VAL A 13 -14.51 -10.71 -1.77
C VAL A 13 -13.21 -9.92 -1.87
N GLY A 14 -13.31 -8.65 -2.28
CA GLY A 14 -12.18 -7.74 -2.35
C GLY A 14 -11.71 -7.23 -0.99
N VAL A 15 -10.42 -6.92 -0.88
CA VAL A 15 -9.74 -6.44 0.32
C VAL A 15 -9.30 -4.99 0.12
N VAL A 16 -9.75 -4.12 1.02
CA VAL A 16 -9.38 -2.71 1.03
C VAL A 16 -8.57 -2.40 2.29
N ALA A 17 -7.31 -1.99 2.11
CA ALA A 17 -6.44 -1.56 3.18
C ALA A 17 -6.74 -0.11 3.59
N MET A 18 -6.64 0.18 4.89
CA MET A 18 -6.86 1.51 5.45
C MET A 18 -5.79 1.85 6.51
N LYS A 19 -5.64 3.14 6.81
CA LYS A 19 -4.60 3.65 7.74
C LYS A 19 -3.20 3.16 7.37
N THR A 20 -2.94 3.07 6.07
CA THR A 20 -1.72 2.48 5.48
C THR A 20 -0.45 3.10 6.04
N GLN A 21 -0.41 4.43 6.18
CA GLN A 21 0.74 5.16 6.74
C GLN A 21 1.05 4.76 8.19
N MET A 22 0.02 4.62 9.05
CA MET A 22 0.25 4.23 10.43
C MET A 22 0.73 2.78 10.52
N GLY A 23 0.15 1.88 9.72
CA GLY A 23 0.65 0.51 9.60
C GLY A 23 2.12 0.49 9.15
N ALA A 24 2.46 1.28 8.14
CA ALA A 24 3.80 1.35 7.58
C ALA A 24 4.86 1.82 8.58
N ARG A 25 4.56 2.81 9.44
CA ARG A 25 5.51 3.28 10.49
C ARG A 25 5.89 2.21 11.52
N LEU A 26 5.09 1.15 11.64
CA LEU A 26 5.36 0.04 12.56
C LEU A 26 6.19 -1.08 11.91
N ASN A 27 6.53 -0.94 10.63
CA ASN A 27 7.23 -1.93 9.84
C ASN A 27 8.54 -1.36 9.28
N ASP A 28 9.46 -2.26 8.91
CA ASP A 28 10.64 -1.90 8.15
C ASP A 28 10.25 -1.66 6.69
N LEU A 29 10.52 -0.45 6.19
CA LEU A 29 10.19 -0.03 4.84
C LEU A 29 11.40 0.08 3.92
N SER A 30 12.61 -0.28 4.37
CA SER A 30 13.85 -0.04 3.59
C SER A 30 13.79 -0.59 2.16
N ALA A 31 13.10 -1.71 1.93
CA ALA A 31 12.91 -2.26 0.59
C ALA A 31 12.03 -1.38 -0.33
N TYR A 32 11.13 -0.57 0.22
CA TYR A 32 10.16 0.22 -0.53
C TYR A 32 10.56 1.69 -0.72
N GLU A 33 11.63 2.11 -0.04
CA GLU A 33 12.24 3.44 -0.16
C GLU A 33 13.14 3.59 -1.41
N GLU A 34 13.32 2.50 -2.16
CA GLU A 34 14.12 2.48 -3.39
C GLU A 34 13.74 3.61 -4.35
N GLN A 35 14.76 4.14 -5.03
CA GLN A 35 14.67 5.25 -5.98
C GLN A 35 14.35 6.61 -5.34
N GLY A 36 14.59 6.78 -4.04
CA GLY A 36 14.36 8.04 -3.34
C GLY A 36 12.88 8.31 -3.08
N ALA A 37 12.08 7.25 -2.96
CA ALA A 37 10.65 7.35 -2.76
C ALA A 37 10.32 8.03 -1.43
N ALA A 38 9.39 8.99 -1.44
CA ALA A 38 8.90 9.61 -0.23
C ALA A 38 8.13 8.59 0.62
N PHE A 39 8.08 8.78 1.94
CA PHE A 39 7.41 7.87 2.87
C PHE A 39 5.97 7.47 2.46
N PRO A 40 5.09 8.37 1.98
CA PRO A 40 3.75 7.98 1.52
C PRO A 40 3.76 6.99 0.35
N GLU A 41 4.75 7.09 -0.53
CA GLU A 41 4.95 6.16 -1.64
C GLU A 41 5.42 4.80 -1.14
N ALA A 42 6.47 4.79 -0.31
CA ALA A 42 7.03 3.56 0.27
C ALA A 42 5.97 2.80 1.09
N ALA A 43 5.19 3.53 1.89
CA ALA A 43 4.08 2.97 2.65
C ALA A 43 3.02 2.32 1.74
N LEU A 44 2.70 2.94 0.60
CA LEU A 44 1.70 2.40 -0.32
C LEU A 44 2.25 1.20 -1.12
N ARG A 45 3.52 1.25 -1.55
CA ARG A 45 4.21 0.10 -2.17
C ARG A 45 4.28 -1.10 -1.22
N TRP A 46 4.57 -0.86 0.07
CA TRP A 46 4.54 -1.91 1.09
C TRP A 46 3.15 -2.55 1.21
N VAL A 47 2.07 -1.75 1.19
CA VAL A 47 0.71 -2.31 1.22
C VAL A 47 0.41 -3.17 -0.01
N PHE A 48 0.78 -2.71 -1.20
CA PHE A 48 0.58 -3.46 -2.45
C PHE A 48 1.62 -4.57 -2.70
N SER A 49 2.55 -4.78 -1.78
CA SER A 49 3.45 -5.94 -1.82
C SER A 49 2.73 -7.25 -1.49
N ASP A 50 1.59 -7.19 -0.78
CA ASP A 50 0.70 -8.32 -0.61
C ASP A 50 -0.26 -8.40 -1.82
N PRO A 51 -0.15 -9.43 -2.67
CA PRO A 51 -0.97 -9.55 -3.87
C PRO A 51 -2.46 -9.76 -3.55
N ASN A 52 -2.82 -10.02 -2.28
CA ASN A 52 -4.20 -10.19 -1.86
C ASN A 52 -4.85 -8.87 -1.40
N VAL A 53 -4.17 -7.73 -1.55
CA VAL A 53 -4.73 -6.40 -1.30
C VAL A 53 -5.12 -5.76 -2.63
N ASP A 54 -6.40 -5.53 -2.83
CA ASP A 54 -6.93 -5.02 -4.10
C ASP A 54 -6.91 -3.48 -4.18
N MET A 55 -7.02 -2.82 -3.02
CA MET A 55 -7.14 -1.36 -2.94
C MET A 55 -6.61 -0.84 -1.61
N ALA A 56 -6.16 0.42 -1.61
CA ALA A 56 -5.90 1.18 -0.40
C ALA A 56 -6.76 2.46 -0.37
N ILE A 57 -7.34 2.76 0.78
CA ILE A 57 -7.97 4.06 1.07
C ILE A 57 -6.98 4.92 1.82
N VAL A 58 -6.66 6.07 1.24
CA VAL A 58 -5.72 7.06 1.78
C VAL A 58 -6.44 8.37 2.06
N SER A 59 -5.89 9.15 2.98
CA SER A 59 -6.24 10.56 3.18
C SER A 59 -5.09 11.41 2.67
N MET A 60 -5.43 12.51 2.01
CA MET A 60 -4.49 13.47 1.45
C MET A 60 -5.05 14.87 1.63
N GLU A 61 -4.16 15.80 1.92
CA GLU A 61 -4.49 17.21 2.16
C GLU A 61 -3.80 18.16 1.16
N SER A 62 -3.01 17.60 0.23
CA SER A 62 -2.29 18.35 -0.79
C SER A 62 -2.19 17.56 -2.09
N ILE A 63 -1.89 18.26 -3.19
CA ILE A 63 -1.70 17.67 -4.51
C ILE A 63 -0.41 16.84 -4.56
N GLU A 64 0.64 17.26 -3.85
CA GLU A 64 1.91 16.54 -3.79
C GLU A 64 1.74 15.16 -3.15
N LEU A 65 0.88 15.04 -2.13
CA LEU A 65 0.48 13.75 -1.57
C LEU A 65 -0.32 12.91 -2.55
N ALA A 66 -1.24 13.53 -3.29
CA ALA A 66 -1.98 12.83 -4.35
C ALA A 66 -1.01 12.27 -5.41
N ASP A 67 -0.05 13.08 -5.88
CA ASP A 67 0.96 12.68 -6.86
C ASP A 67 1.86 11.56 -6.32
N ALA A 68 2.24 11.61 -5.05
CA ALA A 68 3.00 10.54 -4.39
C ALA A 68 2.22 9.22 -4.43
N TYR A 69 0.95 9.23 -4.02
CA TYR A 69 0.12 8.03 -4.09
C TYR A 69 -0.11 7.57 -5.53
N MET A 70 -0.25 8.47 -6.49
CA MET A 70 -0.36 8.11 -7.91
C MET A 70 0.91 7.46 -8.46
N ARG A 71 2.11 7.94 -8.08
CA ARG A 71 3.39 7.30 -8.46
C ARG A 71 3.57 5.90 -7.88
N ALA A 72 3.05 5.67 -6.69
CA ALA A 72 3.06 4.35 -6.06
C ALA A 72 1.93 3.44 -6.58
N SER A 73 0.81 4.02 -7.04
CA SER A 73 -0.32 3.29 -7.60
C SER A 73 0.02 2.77 -8.99
N GLY A 74 -0.20 1.47 -9.23
CA GLY A 74 0.13 0.81 -10.50
C GLY A 74 1.49 0.11 -10.52
N LYS A 75 2.25 0.15 -9.41
CA LYS A 75 3.39 -0.73 -9.16
C LYS A 75 2.94 -1.83 -8.19
N SER A 76 2.85 -3.07 -8.68
CA SER A 76 2.67 -4.26 -7.83
C SER A 76 4.04 -4.87 -7.56
N GLY A 77 4.55 -4.73 -6.33
CA GLY A 77 5.89 -5.20 -5.95
C GLY A 77 7.00 -4.17 -6.16
N LEU A 78 8.25 -4.62 -5.99
CA LEU A 78 9.49 -3.84 -6.18
C LEU A 78 9.69 -3.45 -7.65
#